data_AF-A0A7S1Y526-F1
#
_entry.id   AF-A0A7S1Y526-F1
#
_cell.length_a   1.000
_cell.length_b   1.000
_cell.length_c   1.000
_cell.angle_alpha   90.00
_cell.angle_beta   90.00
_cell.angle_gamma   90.00
#
_symmetry.space_group_name_H-M   'P 1'
#
loop_
_entity.id
_entity.type
_entity.pdbx_description
1 polymer ?
#
loop_
_entity_poly.entity_id
_entity_poly.type
_entity_poly.pdbx_seq_one_letter_code
_entity_poly.pdbx_strand_id
1 'polypeptide(L)'
;RNGVLHQSILRALEAITNALPQFLKPFLPKLLGPSMLPNEITRTNEESRNAVERLENAMAQKVTARVLLPACATSIASSITSPAETLNIVHLMTKSVGKSTRNEVAPVRSAVWKAVMVALDM
;
A
#
# COMPACT_ATOMS: atom_id res chain seq x y z
N ARG A 1 21.08 -14.54 1.89
CA ARG A 1 21.69 -13.22 1.57
C ARG A 1 20.70 -12.19 1.00
N ASN A 2 19.66 -12.59 0.25
CA ASN A 2 18.66 -11.65 -0.32
C ASN A 2 17.70 -10.99 0.69
N GLY A 3 17.59 -11.52 1.91
CA GLY A 3 16.70 -10.96 2.95
C GLY A 3 17.19 -9.62 3.54
N VAL A 4 18.51 -9.47 3.73
CA VAL A 4 19.10 -8.25 4.30
C VAL A 4 18.89 -7.06 3.36
N LEU A 5 19.06 -7.26 2.04
CA LEU A 5 18.83 -6.23 1.03
C LEU A 5 17.37 -5.78 1.00
N HIS A 6 16.42 -6.73 1.01
CA HIS A 6 14.99 -6.39 1.07
C HIS A 6 14.65 -5.57 2.31
N GLN A 7 15.19 -5.96 3.47
CA GLN A 7 14.93 -5.25 4.71
C GLN A 7 15.55 -3.84 4.72
N SER A 8 16.76 -3.67 4.19
CA SER A 8 17.39 -2.36 4.04
C SER A 8 16.58 -1.45 3.10
N ILE A 9 16.05 -1.99 2.00
CA ILE A 9 15.17 -1.25 1.07
C ILE A 9 13.87 -0.84 1.76
N LEU A 10 13.23 -1.74 2.50
CA LEU A 10 12.00 -1.42 3.25
C LEU A 10 12.23 -0.33 4.30
N ARG A 11 13.35 -0.39 5.04
CA ARG A 11 13.74 0.66 6.00
C ARG A 11 14.04 1.99 5.31
N ALA A 12 14.69 1.96 4.15
CA ALA A 12 14.94 3.17 3.37
C ALA A 12 13.63 3.80 2.87
N LEU A 13 12.69 2.99 2.37
CA LEU A 13 11.36 3.43 1.97
C LEU A 13 10.56 3.99 3.15
N GLU A 14 10.64 3.37 4.32
CA GLU A 14 10.03 3.89 5.55
C GLU A 14 10.61 5.27 5.91
N ALA A 15 11.94 5.42 5.87
CA ALA A 15 12.61 6.68 6.14
C ALA A 15 12.20 7.77 5.12
N ILE A 16 12.14 7.44 3.83
CA ILE A 16 11.67 8.35 2.77
C ILE A 16 10.22 8.73 3.01
N THR A 17 9.36 7.80 3.40
CA THR A 17 7.95 8.07 3.70
C THR A 17 7.79 9.04 4.86
N ASN A 18 8.64 8.90 5.89
CA ASN A 18 8.61 9.76 7.06
C ASN A 18 9.18 11.15 6.79
N ALA A 19 10.25 11.25 5.99
CA ALA A 19 10.93 12.52 5.71
C ALA A 19 10.30 13.30 4.54
N LEU A 20 9.85 12.58 3.51
CA LEU A 20 9.55 13.11 2.18
C LEU A 20 8.35 12.39 1.54
N PRO A 21 7.16 12.38 2.17
CA PRO A 21 6.00 11.62 1.68
C PRO A 21 5.53 12.05 0.28
N GLN A 22 5.74 13.32 -0.11
CA GLN A 22 5.39 13.85 -1.42
C GLN A 22 6.16 13.17 -2.58
N PHE A 23 7.34 12.62 -2.30
CA PHE A 23 8.17 11.93 -3.31
C PHE A 23 7.69 10.51 -3.62
N LEU A 24 6.79 9.94 -2.81
CA LEU A 24 6.29 8.57 -3.04
C LEU A 24 5.34 8.47 -4.22
N LYS A 25 4.58 9.53 -4.52
CA LYS A 25 3.51 9.53 -5.53
C LYS A 25 3.91 8.87 -6.87
N PRO A 26 5.03 9.21 -7.53
CA PRO A 26 5.42 8.56 -8.79
C PRO A 26 5.85 7.09 -8.63
N PHE A 27 6.22 6.65 -7.43
CA PHE A 27 6.68 5.29 -7.16
C PHE A 27 5.58 4.37 -6.61
N LEU A 28 4.43 4.91 -6.18
CA LEU A 28 3.30 4.13 -5.67
C LEU A 28 2.87 2.99 -6.60
N PRO A 29 2.77 3.15 -7.94
CA PRO A 29 2.39 2.05 -8.81
C PRO A 29 3.39 0.88 -8.79
N LYS A 30 4.69 1.16 -8.63
CA LYS A 30 5.73 0.14 -8.53
C LYS A 30 5.74 -0.52 -7.15
N LEU A 31 5.51 0.25 -6.09
CA LEU A 31 5.47 -0.25 -4.71
C LEU A 31 4.25 -1.12 -4.43
N LEU A 32 3.11 -0.78 -5.03
CA LEU A 32 1.85 -1.51 -4.88
C LEU A 32 1.70 -2.62 -5.91
N GLY A 33 2.70 -2.82 -6.79
CA GLY A 33 2.71 -3.90 -7.77
C GLY A 33 2.99 -5.28 -7.15
N PRO A 34 2.72 -6.37 -7.88
CA PRO A 34 2.70 -7.75 -7.36
C PRO A 34 4.06 -8.24 -6.85
N SER A 35 5.16 -7.57 -7.22
CA SER A 35 6.51 -7.95 -6.80
C SER A 35 6.97 -7.29 -5.48
N MET A 36 6.17 -6.41 -4.89
CA MET A 36 6.59 -5.58 -3.75
C MET A 36 5.68 -5.75 -2.52
N LEU A 37 4.94 -4.72 -2.09
CA LEU A 37 4.17 -4.73 -0.83
C LEU A 37 3.01 -5.73 -0.74
N PRO A 38 2.26 -6.00 -1.83
CA PRO A 38 1.22 -7.02 -1.82
C PRO A 38 1.79 -8.43 -1.68
N ASN A 39 3.04 -8.66 -2.11
CA ASN A 39 3.62 -9.97 -2.30
C ASN A 39 3.71 -10.76 -0.98
N GLU A 40 3.10 -11.94 -0.96
CA GLU A 40 3.12 -12.84 0.20
C GLU A 40 4.53 -13.26 0.63
N ILE A 41 5.47 -13.38 -0.31
CA ILE A 41 6.85 -13.77 -0.03
C ILE A 41 7.51 -12.73 0.88
N THR A 42 7.15 -11.45 0.75
CA THR A 42 7.68 -10.39 1.62
C THR A 42 7.13 -10.44 3.05
N ARG A 43 6.06 -11.23 3.28
CA ARG A 43 5.35 -11.37 4.56
C ARG A 43 5.59 -12.70 5.28
N THR A 44 6.32 -13.63 4.66
CA THR A 44 6.65 -14.95 5.26
C THR A 44 7.65 -14.85 6.41
N ASN A 45 8.63 -13.94 6.33
CA ASN A 45 9.57 -13.69 7.41
C ASN A 45 9.02 -12.64 8.38
N GLU A 46 9.03 -12.92 9.68
CA GLU A 46 8.54 -12.03 10.73
C GLU A 46 9.20 -10.65 10.70
N GLU A 47 10.51 -10.59 10.46
CA GLU A 47 11.22 -9.30 10.36
C GLU A 47 10.80 -8.47 9.14
N SER A 48 10.58 -9.13 8.00
CA SER A 48 10.13 -8.48 6.77
C SER A 48 8.68 -8.02 6.92
N ARG A 49 7.83 -8.85 7.54
CA ARG A 49 6.45 -8.50 7.86
C ARG A 49 6.38 -7.24 8.74
N ASN A 50 7.19 -7.17 9.79
CA ASN A 50 7.24 -6.00 10.68
C ASN A 50 7.75 -4.75 9.93
N ALA A 51 8.70 -4.89 9.00
CA ALA A 51 9.17 -3.77 8.18
C ALA A 51 8.10 -3.29 7.18
N VAL A 52 7.38 -4.20 6.53
CA VAL A 52 6.24 -3.87 5.66
C VAL A 52 5.15 -3.17 6.46
N GLU A 53 4.80 -3.67 7.64
CA GLU A 53 3.77 -3.08 8.48
C GLU A 53 4.12 -1.64 8.91
N ARG A 54 5.37 -1.39 9.29
CA ARG A 54 5.84 -0.03 9.61
C ARG A 54 5.74 0.90 8.41
N LEU A 55 6.15 0.45 7.23
CA LEU A 55 6.02 1.22 6.00
C LEU A 55 4.55 1.51 5.66
N GLU A 56 3.67 0.51 5.75
CA GLU A 56 2.22 0.72 5.56
C GLU A 56 1.65 1.75 6.52
N ASN A 57 2.05 1.68 7.80
CA ASN A 57 1.60 2.64 8.82
C ASN A 57 2.14 4.05 8.52
N ALA A 58 3.40 4.17 8.11
CA ALA A 58 3.99 5.44 7.69
C ALA A 58 3.27 6.01 6.46
N MET A 59 2.97 5.18 5.46
CA MET A 59 2.25 5.58 4.25
C MET A 59 0.83 6.04 4.60
N ALA A 60 0.10 5.27 5.42
CA ALA A 60 -1.25 5.62 5.85
C ALA A 60 -1.32 6.93 6.63
N GLN A 61 -0.27 7.29 7.37
CA GLN A 61 -0.23 8.52 8.17
C GLN A 61 0.31 9.73 7.41
N LYS A 62 1.28 9.54 6.52
CA LYS A 62 2.05 10.63 5.90
C LYS A 62 1.64 10.90 4.46
N VAL A 63 1.10 9.91 3.75
CA VAL A 63 0.58 10.08 2.39
C VAL A 63 -0.91 10.36 2.47
N THR A 64 -1.37 11.42 1.79
CA THR A 64 -2.78 11.78 1.81
C THR A 64 -3.64 10.70 1.16
N ALA A 65 -4.80 10.39 1.77
CA ALA A 65 -5.73 9.38 1.24
C ALA A 65 -6.16 9.67 -0.21
N ARG A 66 -6.21 10.94 -0.61
CA ARG A 66 -6.52 11.36 -1.99
C ARG A 66 -5.51 10.86 -3.02
N VAL A 67 -4.28 10.56 -2.60
CA VAL A 67 -3.23 10.02 -3.48
C VAL A 67 -3.10 8.52 -3.29
N LEU A 68 -3.09 8.06 -2.04
CA LEU A 68 -2.85 6.66 -1.71
C LEU A 68 -4.01 5.74 -2.14
N LEU A 69 -5.26 6.12 -1.85
CA LEU A 69 -6.40 5.25 -2.11
C LEU A 69 -6.65 5.01 -3.61
N PRO A 70 -6.58 6.04 -4.50
CA PRO A 70 -6.66 5.78 -5.94
C PRO A 70 -5.52 4.90 -6.46
N ALA A 71 -4.30 5.06 -5.94
CA ALA A 71 -3.17 4.22 -6.35
C ALA A 71 -3.38 2.75 -5.96
N CYS A 72 -3.90 2.49 -4.75
CA CYS A 72 -4.28 1.15 -4.31
C CYS A 72 -5.41 0.57 -5.18
N ALA A 73 -6.45 1.37 -5.46
CA ALA A 73 -7.57 0.98 -6.31
C ALA A 73 -7.12 0.60 -7.73
N THR A 74 -6.23 1.39 -8.32
CA THR A 74 -5.63 1.06 -9.63
C THR A 74 -4.82 -0.23 -9.56
N SER A 75 -4.00 -0.42 -8.52
CA SER A 75 -3.18 -1.63 -8.41
C SER A 75 -4.02 -2.90 -8.31
N ILE A 76 -5.08 -2.86 -7.50
CA ILE A 76 -6.04 -3.96 -7.39
C ILE A 76 -6.65 -4.28 -8.76
N ALA A 77 -7.07 -3.27 -9.51
CA ALA A 77 -7.73 -3.46 -10.81
C ALA A 77 -6.78 -3.95 -11.93
N SER A 78 -5.47 -3.65 -11.85
CA SER A 78 -4.54 -3.87 -12.97
C SER A 78 -3.47 -4.93 -12.75
N SER A 79 -3.15 -5.27 -11.50
CA SER A 79 -1.84 -5.88 -11.20
C SER A 79 -1.87 -7.01 -10.19
N ILE A 80 -3.01 -7.30 -9.56
CA ILE A 80 -3.10 -8.29 -8.49
C ILE A 80 -3.87 -9.52 -8.97
N THR A 81 -3.23 -10.67 -8.84
CA THR A 81 -3.76 -11.97 -9.34
C THR A 81 -4.15 -12.91 -8.20
N SER A 82 -3.68 -12.65 -6.98
CA SER A 82 -3.98 -13.46 -5.80
C SER A 82 -4.96 -12.76 -4.84
N PRO A 83 -5.98 -13.46 -4.32
CA PRO A 83 -6.86 -12.93 -3.28
C PRO A 83 -6.12 -12.39 -2.05
N ALA A 84 -4.99 -12.99 -1.68
CA ALA A 84 -4.20 -12.57 -0.53
C ALA A 84 -3.47 -11.24 -0.77
N GLU A 85 -2.96 -11.02 -1.98
CA GLU A 85 -2.37 -9.74 -2.39
C GLU A 85 -3.41 -8.62 -2.39
N THR A 86 -4.65 -8.93 -2.81
CA THR A 86 -5.77 -8.00 -2.78
C THR A 86 -6.10 -7.62 -1.33
N LEU A 87 -6.20 -8.60 -0.44
CA LEU A 87 -6.42 -8.37 1.00
C LEU A 87 -5.32 -7.51 1.62
N ASN A 88 -4.06 -7.71 1.23
CA ASN A 88 -2.94 -6.91 1.70
C ASN A 88 -3.07 -5.42 1.31
N ILE A 89 -3.53 -5.14 0.09
CA ILE A 89 -3.76 -3.76 -0.37
C ILE A 89 -5.02 -3.16 0.26
N VAL A 90 -6.09 -3.94 0.43
CA VAL A 90 -7.29 -3.52 1.16
C VAL A 90 -6.98 -3.19 2.61
N HIS A 91 -6.06 -3.93 3.26
CA HIS A 91 -5.57 -3.63 4.61
C HIS A 91 -4.88 -2.26 4.67
N LEU A 92 -4.01 -1.95 3.71
CA LEU A 92 -3.37 -0.63 3.59
C LEU A 92 -4.39 0.48 3.36
N MET A 93 -5.40 0.25 2.51
CA MET A 93 -6.49 1.21 2.29
C MET A 93 -7.28 1.45 3.57
N THR A 94 -7.58 0.41 4.33
CA THR A 94 -8.28 0.49 5.63
C THR A 94 -7.47 1.31 6.63
N LYS A 95 -6.16 1.06 6.76
CA LYS A 95 -5.26 1.87 7.58
C LYS A 95 -5.26 3.34 7.18
N SER A 96 -5.18 3.62 5.88
CA SER A 96 -5.20 5.00 5.36
C SER A 96 -6.51 5.71 5.67
N VAL A 97 -7.66 5.06 5.45
CA VAL A 97 -8.97 5.62 5.80
C VAL A 97 -9.08 5.89 7.30
N GLY A 98 -8.61 4.97 8.15
CA GLY A 98 -8.64 5.13 9.61
C GLY A 98 -7.77 6.27 10.15
N LYS A 99 -6.80 6.76 9.36
CA LYS A 99 -5.92 7.89 9.71
C LYS A 99 -6.26 9.19 8.98
N SER A 100 -7.18 9.14 8.01
CA SER A 100 -7.53 10.28 7.17
C SER A 100 -8.79 10.99 7.65
N THR A 101 -8.93 12.25 7.24
CA THR A 101 -10.14 13.03 7.53
C THR A 101 -11.25 12.72 6.53
N ARG A 102 -12.52 12.97 6.91
CA ARG A 102 -13.68 12.78 6.03
C ARG A 102 -13.55 13.55 4.71
N ASN A 103 -12.94 14.74 4.74
CA ASN A 103 -12.74 15.61 3.57
C ASN A 103 -11.70 15.05 2.59
N GLU A 104 -10.79 14.19 3.05
CA GLU A 104 -9.81 13.53 2.19
C GLU A 104 -10.39 12.28 1.54
N VAL A 105 -11.22 11.53 2.28
CA VAL A 105 -11.78 10.26 1.81
C VAL A 105 -13.04 10.45 0.95
N ALA A 106 -13.91 11.41 1.29
CA ALA A 106 -15.15 11.68 0.54
C ALA A 106 -14.98 11.78 -0.99
N PRO A 107 -14.01 12.54 -1.53
CA PRO A 107 -13.88 12.70 -2.98
C PRO A 107 -13.38 11.44 -3.71
N VAL A 108 -12.74 10.49 -3.03
CA VAL A 108 -12.18 9.28 -3.66
C VAL A 108 -12.97 8.01 -3.34
N ARG A 109 -14.00 8.12 -2.49
CA ARG A 109 -14.77 6.98 -1.97
C ARG A 109 -15.42 6.14 -3.06
N SER A 110 -16.06 6.76 -4.05
CA SER A 110 -16.78 6.04 -5.11
C SER A 110 -15.82 5.25 -6.01
N ALA A 111 -14.68 5.85 -6.37
CA ALA A 111 -13.64 5.19 -7.16
C ALA A 111 -13.02 4.01 -6.40
N VAL A 112 -12.77 4.18 -5.11
CA VAL A 112 -12.28 3.12 -4.22
C VAL A 112 -13.27 1.96 -4.12
N TRP A 113 -14.54 2.27 -3.83
CA TRP A 113 -15.60 1.27 -3.70
C TRP A 113 -15.76 0.45 -4.98
N LYS A 114 -15.75 1.13 -6.14
CA LYS A 114 -15.83 0.46 -7.45
C LYS A 114 -14.66 -0.50 -7.67
N ALA A 115 -13.43 -0.10 -7.36
CA ALA A 115 -12.27 -0.95 -7.54
C ALA A 115 -12.28 -2.18 -6.62
N VAL A 116 -12.73 -2.02 -5.37
CA VAL A 116 -12.87 -3.13 -4.42
C VAL A 116 -13.96 -4.11 -4.87
N MET A 117 -15.12 -3.64 -5.33
CA MET A 117 -16.18 -4.53 -5.83
C MET A 117 -15.72 -5.32 -7.06
N VAL A 118 -15.07 -4.66 -8.04
CA VAL A 118 -14.52 -5.35 -9.22
C VAL A 118 -13.54 -6.46 -8.82
N ALA A 119 -12.74 -6.25 -7.78
CA ALA A 119 -11.78 -7.22 -7.30
C ALA A 119 -12.37 -8.39 -6.50
N LEU A 120 -13.56 -8.19 -5.92
CA LEU A 120 -14.30 -9.22 -5.17
C LEU A 120 -15.25 -10.03 -6.06
N ASP A 121 -15.63 -9.49 -7.22
CA ASP A 121 -16.41 -10.17 -8.26
C ASP A 121 -15.53 -11.05 -9.19
N MET A 122 -14.21 -11.05 -9.00
CA MET A 122 -13.22 -11.92 -9.66
C MET A 122 -12.94 -13.17 -8.83
#